data_AF-E4XEH1-F1
#
_entry.id   AF-E4XEH1-F1
#
_cell.length_a   1.000
_cell.length_b   1.000
_cell.length_c   1.000
_cell.angle_alpha   90.00
_cell.angle_beta   90.00
_cell.angle_gamma   90.00
#
_symmetry.space_group_name_H-M   'P 1'
#
loop_
_entity.id
_entity.type
_entity.pdbx_description
1 polymer ?
#
loop_
_entity_poly.entity_id
_entity_poly.type
_entity_poly.pdbx_seq_one_letter_code
_entity_poly.pdbx_strand_id
1 'polypeptide(L)'
;MVAGLHFDPESNHRKINAAFSWDSRARKYLTGHRKVESGRNVVKELFKEGIERCSKRASNGAMPERIIIFCSLTTGAQDEENIFNSKYLKSAICGIYEAYNPKLTIIAVRKSNMGFTPLCEQANSTLQFYICPEHINARPFHCDVQLDESNIDEESLQLLCVLLSDQNNLFA
;
A
#
# COMPACT_ATOMS: atom_id res chain seq x y z
N MET A 1 1.54 -11.00 3.50
CA MET A 1 1.91 -9.77 4.22
C MET A 1 1.06 -8.63 3.68
N VAL A 2 0.53 -7.78 4.54
CA VAL A 2 -0.10 -6.49 4.20
C VAL A 2 0.93 -5.38 4.47
N ALA A 3 1.07 -4.46 3.53
CA ALA A 3 1.94 -3.30 3.64
C ALA A 3 1.14 -2.01 3.41
N GLY A 4 1.46 -0.96 4.16
CA GLY A 4 0.95 0.39 3.94
C GLY A 4 2.11 1.35 3.68
N LEU A 5 2.01 2.20 2.66
CA LEU A 5 2.97 3.24 2.31
C LEU A 5 2.26 4.59 2.27
N HIS A 6 2.89 5.61 2.86
CA HIS A 6 2.43 6.99 2.71
C HIS A 6 3.62 7.95 2.78
N PHE A 7 3.47 9.12 2.15
CA PHE A 7 4.39 10.22 2.38
C PHE A 7 4.04 10.93 3.68
N ASP A 8 5.06 11.24 4.47
CA ASP A 8 4.90 12.02 5.69
C ASP A 8 4.42 13.44 5.31
N PRO A 9 3.21 13.84 5.73
CA PRO A 9 2.60 15.10 5.31
C PRO A 9 3.42 16.32 5.80
N GLU A 10 4.18 16.18 6.89
CA GLU A 10 5.01 17.26 7.43
C GLU A 10 6.35 17.41 6.68
N SER A 11 6.67 16.44 5.80
CA SER A 11 7.98 16.38 5.14
C SER A 11 8.03 17.03 3.76
N ASN A 12 6.92 17.58 3.26
CA ASN A 12 6.78 18.02 1.86
C ASN A 12 7.20 16.92 0.85
N HIS A 13 6.68 15.70 1.06
CA HIS A 13 6.99 14.51 0.26
C HIS A 13 8.47 14.07 0.27
N ARG A 14 9.26 14.49 1.27
CA ARG A 14 10.67 14.10 1.40
C ARG A 14 10.90 12.90 2.31
N LYS A 15 9.85 12.31 2.86
CA LYS A 15 9.94 11.14 3.72
C LYS A 15 8.77 10.20 3.45
N ILE A 16 9.09 8.93 3.29
CA ILE A 16 8.13 7.84 3.15
C ILE A 16 8.10 7.08 4.46
N ASN A 17 6.89 6.87 4.97
CA ASN A 17 6.60 5.97 6.07
C ASN A 17 6.03 4.67 5.50
N ALA A 18 6.40 3.55 6.11
CA ALA A 18 5.91 2.23 5.76
C ALA A 18 5.47 1.47 7.01
N ALA A 19 4.43 0.67 6.87
CA ALA A 19 3.97 -0.29 7.85
C ALA A 19 3.86 -1.67 7.22
N PHE A 20 4.36 -2.71 7.89
CA PHE A 20 4.35 -4.10 7.40
C PHE A 20 3.74 -5.01 8.45
N SER A 21 2.65 -5.72 8.10
CA SER A 21 2.08 -6.74 8.96
C SER A 21 3.06 -7.90 9.11
N TRP A 22 3.20 -8.46 10.30
CA TRP A 22 4.04 -9.65 10.50
C TRP A 22 3.28 -10.86 11.04
N ASP A 23 2.00 -10.70 11.36
CA ASP A 23 1.11 -11.79 11.76
C ASP A 23 0.08 -12.10 10.67
N SER A 24 -0.45 -13.33 10.68
CA SER A 24 -1.41 -13.81 9.68
C SER A 24 -2.75 -13.07 9.69
N ARG A 25 -3.06 -12.37 10.79
CA ARG A 25 -4.31 -11.61 10.95
C ARG A 25 -4.14 -10.12 10.62
N ALA A 26 -2.95 -9.69 10.23
CA ALA A 26 -2.63 -8.29 9.97
C ALA A 26 -3.07 -7.37 11.13
N ARG A 27 -2.82 -7.78 12.38
CA ARG A 27 -3.13 -6.99 13.58
C ARG A 27 -1.90 -6.34 14.19
N LYS A 28 -0.71 -6.80 13.80
CA LYS A 28 0.55 -6.31 14.34
C LYS A 28 1.46 -5.87 13.20
N TYR A 29 1.92 -4.63 13.30
CA TYR A 29 2.70 -3.97 12.26
C TYR A 29 4.10 -3.61 12.75
N LEU A 30 5.03 -3.62 11.82
CA LEU A 30 6.36 -3.05 11.94
C LEU A 30 6.38 -1.76 11.14
N THR A 31 6.80 -0.67 11.76
CA THR A 31 6.92 0.61 11.07
C THR A 31 8.36 0.90 10.70
N GLY A 32 8.54 1.62 9.61
CA GLY A 32 9.82 2.10 9.11
C GLY A 32 9.63 3.42 8.37
N HIS A 33 10.70 4.17 8.22
CA HIS A 33 10.69 5.39 7.42
C HIS A 33 12.02 5.60 6.69
N ARG A 34 11.97 6.28 5.55
CA ARG A 34 13.16 6.71 4.78
C ARG A 34 12.95 8.11 4.23
N LYS A 35 14.02 8.90 4.22
CA LYS A 35 14.05 10.16 3.49
C LYS A 35 14.22 9.86 2.00
N VAL A 36 13.47 10.57 1.16
CA VAL A 36 13.57 10.49 -0.28
C VAL A 36 14.77 11.33 -0.71
N GLU A 37 15.86 10.64 -1.06
CA GLU A 37 17.12 11.23 -1.49
C GLU A 37 17.41 10.77 -2.93
N SER A 38 17.98 11.67 -3.74
CA SER A 38 18.30 11.38 -5.15
C SER A 38 19.21 10.15 -5.27
N GLY A 39 18.87 9.24 -6.18
CA GLY A 39 19.65 8.03 -6.48
C GLY A 39 19.47 6.86 -5.51
N ARG A 40 18.70 7.00 -4.42
CA ARG A 40 18.36 5.87 -3.52
C ARG A 40 17.01 5.27 -3.86
N ASN A 41 16.95 3.94 -3.96
CA ASN A 41 15.68 3.21 -4.03
C ASN A 41 15.14 2.98 -2.62
N VAL A 42 14.54 4.01 -2.06
CA VAL A 42 14.00 4.04 -0.69
C VAL A 42 12.92 2.99 -0.44
N VAL A 43 12.11 2.68 -1.47
CA VAL A 43 11.10 1.61 -1.42
C VAL A 43 11.78 0.27 -1.23
N LYS A 44 12.81 -0.04 -2.03
CA LYS A 44 13.57 -1.29 -1.92
C LYS A 44 14.13 -1.49 -0.52
N GLU A 45 14.69 -0.45 0.08
CA GLU A 45 15.23 -0.52 1.45
C GLU A 45 14.15 -0.76 2.50
N LEU A 46 13.02 -0.05 2.42
CA LEU A 46 11.88 -0.23 3.33
C LEU A 46 11.33 -1.66 3.24
N PHE A 47 11.10 -2.17 2.03
CA PHE A 47 10.59 -3.52 1.84
C PHE A 47 11.60 -4.59 2.25
N LYS A 48 12.89 -4.40 2.00
CA LYS A 48 13.93 -5.31 2.47
C LYS A 48 13.84 -5.47 3.99
N GLU A 49 13.82 -4.35 4.71
CA GLU A 49 13.69 -4.35 6.17
C GLU A 49 12.36 -4.97 6.64
N GLY A 50 11.25 -4.65 5.99
CA GLY A 50 9.93 -5.20 6.29
C GLY A 50 9.87 -6.72 6.11
N ILE A 51 10.40 -7.24 5.00
CA ILE A 51 10.44 -8.67 4.67
C ILE A 51 11.34 -9.42 5.65
N GLU A 52 12.55 -8.93 5.93
CA GLU A 52 13.47 -9.58 6.88
C GLU A 52 12.85 -9.69 8.28
N ARG A 53 12.21 -8.62 8.74
CA ARG A 53 11.56 -8.61 10.05
C ARG A 53 10.30 -9.48 10.09
N CYS A 54 9.52 -9.53 8.99
CA CYS A 54 8.38 -10.44 8.86
C CYS A 54 8.84 -11.90 8.90
N SER A 55 9.86 -12.26 8.12
CA SER A 55 10.45 -13.60 8.06
C SER A 55 10.98 -14.04 9.42
N LYS A 56 11.72 -13.19 10.14
CA LYS A 56 12.21 -13.48 11.51
C LYS A 56 11.10 -13.80 12.52
N ARG A 57 9.88 -13.32 12.28
CA ARG A 57 8.71 -13.54 13.16
C ARG A 57 7.82 -14.69 12.69
N ALA A 58 8.01 -15.18 11.47
CA ALA A 58 7.33 -16.37 10.98
C ALA A 58 7.88 -17.61 11.70
N SER A 59 7.00 -18.51 12.12
CA SER A 59 7.36 -19.73 12.85
C SER A 59 8.41 -20.60 12.15
N ASN A 60 8.46 -20.53 10.81
CA ASN A 60 9.38 -21.28 9.96
C ASN A 60 10.44 -20.40 9.26
N GLY A 61 10.53 -19.11 9.59
CA GLY A 61 11.44 -18.19 8.92
C GLY A 61 11.07 -17.84 7.47
N ALA A 62 9.92 -18.28 6.96
CA ALA A 62 9.58 -18.09 5.55
C ALA A 62 9.37 -16.61 5.19
N MET A 63 9.83 -16.24 4.00
CA MET A 63 9.52 -14.94 3.39
C MET A 63 8.05 -14.92 2.91
N PRO A 64 7.40 -13.76 2.87
CA PRO A 64 6.01 -13.66 2.44
C PRO A 64 5.86 -13.93 0.94
N GLU A 65 5.11 -14.96 0.56
CA GLU A 65 4.85 -15.31 -0.84
C GLU A 65 3.85 -14.36 -1.54
N ARG A 66 3.01 -13.68 -0.74
CA ARG A 66 2.02 -12.72 -1.20
C ARG A 66 2.14 -11.42 -0.41
N ILE A 67 2.16 -10.30 -1.12
CA ILE A 67 2.20 -8.95 -0.53
C ILE A 67 1.07 -8.10 -1.11
N ILE A 68 0.19 -7.61 -0.24
CA ILE A 68 -0.88 -6.66 -0.58
C ILE A 68 -0.42 -5.29 -0.08
N ILE A 69 -0.33 -4.31 -0.97
CA ILE A 69 0.28 -3.01 -0.72
C ILE A 69 -0.78 -1.92 -0.90
N PHE A 70 -1.00 -1.16 0.17
CA PHE A 70 -1.83 0.03 0.18
C PHE A 70 -0.94 1.27 0.07
N CYS A 71 -1.09 2.02 -1.00
CA CYS A 71 -0.37 3.26 -1.24
C CYS A 71 -1.30 4.44 -0.99
N SER A 72 -1.16 5.12 0.15
CA SER A 72 -1.90 6.34 0.42
C SER A 72 -1.34 7.46 -0.45
N LEU A 73 -2.22 8.07 -1.24
CA LEU A 73 -1.90 9.09 -2.22
C LEU A 73 -2.67 10.38 -1.95
N THR A 74 -1.94 11.50 -1.97
CA THR A 74 -2.51 12.83 -2.01
C THR A 74 -3.02 13.12 -3.42
N THR A 75 -4.27 13.57 -3.54
CA THR A 75 -4.88 13.87 -4.85
C THR A 75 -4.06 14.93 -5.59
N GLY A 76 -3.62 14.62 -6.81
CA GLY A 76 -2.83 15.51 -7.67
C GLY A 76 -1.33 15.57 -7.35
N ALA A 77 -0.83 14.79 -6.39
CA ALA A 77 0.59 14.76 -6.05
C ALA A 77 1.38 13.82 -6.99
N GLN A 78 1.83 14.36 -8.12
CA GLN A 78 2.51 13.59 -9.16
C GLN A 78 3.78 12.86 -8.67
N ASP A 79 4.51 13.45 -7.71
CA ASP A 79 5.70 12.83 -7.14
C ASP A 79 5.37 11.53 -6.38
N GLU A 80 4.23 11.51 -5.68
CA GLU A 80 3.77 10.30 -4.98
C GLU A 80 3.34 9.22 -5.98
N GLU A 81 2.58 9.61 -7.01
CA GLU A 81 2.15 8.71 -8.10
C GLU A 81 3.36 8.08 -8.80
N ASN A 82 4.43 8.86 -9.04
CA ASN A 82 5.63 8.34 -9.67
C ASN A 82 6.37 7.32 -8.80
N ILE A 83 6.43 7.52 -7.47
CA ILE A 83 7.15 6.63 -6.56
C ILE A 83 6.30 5.40 -6.19
N PHE A 84 5.00 5.54 -6.08
CA PHE A 84 4.08 4.46 -5.70
C PHE A 84 3.41 3.76 -6.89
N ASN A 85 3.79 4.07 -8.14
CA ASN A 85 3.26 3.33 -9.28
C ASN A 85 3.64 1.83 -9.23
N SER A 86 2.73 0.99 -9.71
CA SER A 86 2.85 -0.46 -9.64
C SER A 86 4.10 -1.03 -10.33
N LYS A 87 4.55 -0.45 -11.47
CA LYS A 87 5.75 -0.92 -12.18
C LYS A 87 7.02 -0.69 -11.37
N TYR A 88 7.15 0.50 -10.77
CA TYR A 88 8.29 0.84 -9.93
C TYR A 88 8.32 -0.01 -8.66
N LEU A 89 7.19 -0.11 -7.96
CA LEU A 89 7.08 -0.91 -6.74
C LEU A 89 7.43 -2.37 -7.01
N LYS A 90 6.88 -2.96 -8.07
CA LYS A 90 7.21 -4.35 -8.47
C LYS A 90 8.70 -4.53 -8.71
N SER A 91 9.30 -3.66 -9.53
CA SER A 91 10.74 -3.71 -9.83
C SER A 91 11.59 -3.58 -8.57
N ALA A 92 11.24 -2.65 -7.68
CA ALA A 92 11.94 -2.43 -6.42
C ALA A 92 11.89 -3.67 -5.50
N ILE A 93 10.73 -4.31 -5.38
CA ILE A 93 10.50 -5.44 -4.47
C ILE A 93 11.11 -6.74 -5.01
N CYS A 94 10.86 -7.08 -6.29
CA CYS A 94 11.44 -8.26 -6.92
C CYS A 94 12.97 -8.14 -7.04
N GLY A 95 13.51 -6.92 -7.05
CA GLY A 95 14.96 -6.67 -7.08
C GLY A 95 15.67 -6.77 -5.71
N ILE A 96 14.99 -7.13 -4.61
CA ILE A 96 15.60 -7.18 -3.26
C ILE A 96 16.56 -8.36 -3.11
N TYR A 97 16.10 -9.56 -3.44
CA TYR A 97 16.89 -10.79 -3.35
C TYR A 97 16.86 -11.52 -4.68
N GLU A 98 17.94 -12.20 -5.01
CA GLU A 98 18.00 -13.07 -6.18
C GLU A 98 16.94 -14.18 -6.05
N ALA A 99 16.18 -14.42 -7.13
CA ALA A 99 15.08 -15.39 -7.22
C ALA A 99 13.85 -15.15 -6.32
N TYR A 100 13.79 -14.09 -5.52
CA TYR A 100 12.59 -13.77 -4.74
C TYR A 100 11.55 -13.01 -5.58
N ASN A 101 10.41 -13.65 -5.82
CA ASN A 101 9.34 -13.10 -6.66
C ASN A 101 7.95 -13.32 -6.03
N PRO A 102 7.57 -12.51 -5.01
CA PRO A 102 6.27 -12.64 -4.38
C PRO A 102 5.15 -12.16 -5.31
N LYS A 103 3.94 -12.71 -5.15
CA LYS A 103 2.74 -12.18 -5.82
C LYS A 103 2.36 -10.84 -5.20
N LEU A 104 2.23 -9.80 -6.04
CA LEU A 104 1.90 -8.46 -5.60
C LEU A 104 0.46 -8.07 -5.95
N THR A 105 -0.22 -7.45 -4.99
CA THR A 105 -1.46 -6.70 -5.21
C THR A 105 -1.22 -5.27 -4.74
N ILE A 106 -1.39 -4.28 -5.61
CA ILE A 106 -1.06 -2.87 -5.35
C ILE A 106 -2.31 -2.04 -5.51
N ILE A 107 -2.70 -1.35 -4.43
CA ILE A 107 -3.92 -0.58 -4.33
C ILE A 107 -3.54 0.86 -3.99
N ALA A 108 -3.76 1.76 -4.93
CA ALA A 108 -3.70 3.19 -4.69
C ALA A 108 -4.93 3.62 -3.90
N VAL A 109 -4.73 4.36 -2.81
CA VAL A 109 -5.80 4.84 -1.95
C VAL A 109 -5.74 6.35 -1.84
N ARG A 110 -6.76 7.03 -2.37
CA ARG A 110 -6.87 8.50 -2.35
C ARG A 110 -7.99 8.88 -1.40
N LYS A 111 -7.69 9.70 -0.39
CA LYS A 111 -8.74 10.27 0.47
C LYS A 111 -9.53 11.28 -0.35
N SER A 112 -10.85 11.10 -0.48
CA SER A 112 -11.68 12.10 -1.14
C SER A 112 -11.73 13.37 -0.29
N ASN A 113 -11.48 14.53 -0.91
CA ASN A 113 -11.70 15.84 -0.29
C ASN A 113 -13.14 16.33 -0.46
N MET A 114 -13.92 15.67 -1.32
CA MET A 114 -15.30 16.01 -1.65
C MET A 114 -16.24 14.99 -0.99
N GLY A 115 -17.51 15.38 -0.77
CA GLY A 115 -18.59 14.41 -0.56
C GLY A 115 -18.66 13.38 -1.71
N PHE A 116 -19.52 12.38 -1.61
CA PHE A 116 -19.62 11.32 -2.60
C PHE A 116 -20.04 11.87 -3.97
N THR A 117 -19.07 12.29 -4.77
CA THR A 117 -19.24 12.66 -6.17
C THR A 117 -18.42 11.66 -6.96
N PRO A 118 -19.05 10.63 -7.56
CA PRO A 118 -18.32 9.67 -8.37
C PRO A 118 -17.71 10.43 -9.56
N LEU A 119 -16.42 10.66 -9.49
CA LEU A 119 -15.66 11.13 -10.63
C LEU A 119 -15.38 9.89 -11.45
N CYS A 120 -16.09 9.75 -12.57
CA CYS A 120 -15.76 8.78 -13.59
C CYS A 120 -14.48 9.27 -14.30
N GLU A 121 -13.34 9.19 -13.61
CA GLU A 121 -12.05 9.42 -14.24
C GLU A 121 -11.71 8.20 -15.08
N GLN A 122 -11.60 8.40 -16.39
CA GLN A 122 -11.03 7.39 -17.27
C GLN A 122 -9.57 7.17 -16.88
N ALA A 123 -9.28 6.06 -16.22
CA ALA A 123 -7.91 5.62 -15.98
C ALA A 123 -7.75 4.15 -16.38
N ASN A 124 -6.56 3.80 -16.83
CA ASN A 124 -6.13 2.50 -17.37
C ASN A 124 -6.17 1.33 -16.33
N SER A 125 -6.93 1.44 -15.25
CA SER A 125 -7.12 0.44 -14.20
C SER A 125 -8.38 -0.37 -14.46
N THR A 126 -8.33 -1.69 -14.30
CA THR A 126 -9.48 -2.57 -14.51
C THR A 126 -10.48 -2.59 -13.35
N LEU A 127 -10.10 -2.14 -12.15
CA LEU A 127 -10.96 -2.15 -10.98
C LEU A 127 -10.74 -0.91 -10.07
N GLN A 128 -11.81 -0.15 -9.85
CA GLN A 128 -11.86 1.00 -8.96
C GLN A 128 -13.13 0.93 -8.11
N PHE A 129 -13.04 1.34 -6.85
CA PHE A 129 -14.20 1.37 -5.96
C PHE A 129 -14.02 2.41 -4.85
N TYR A 130 -15.13 2.77 -4.21
CA TYR A 130 -15.14 3.69 -3.09
C TYR A 130 -15.51 2.97 -1.80
N ILE A 131 -14.84 3.33 -0.70
CA ILE A 131 -15.14 2.81 0.64
C ILE A 131 -15.55 3.98 1.52
N CYS A 132 -16.75 3.91 2.07
CA CYS A 132 -17.24 4.84 3.08
C CYS A 132 -17.02 4.22 4.47
N PRO A 133 -16.12 4.77 5.31
CA PRO A 133 -16.04 4.35 6.70
C PRO A 133 -17.34 4.67 7.45
N GLU A 134 -17.71 3.87 8.45
CA GLU A 134 -19.03 3.91 9.15
C GLU A 134 -19.34 5.22 9.91
N HIS A 135 -18.48 6.24 9.90
CA HIS A 135 -18.74 7.48 10.64
C HIS A 135 -19.63 8.44 9.84
N ILE A 136 -20.60 9.08 10.52
CA ILE A 136 -21.65 9.95 9.94
C ILE A 136 -21.10 11.14 9.12
N ASN A 137 -19.80 11.45 9.22
CA ASN A 137 -19.10 12.50 8.46
C ASN A 137 -17.83 11.99 7.75
N ALA A 138 -17.65 10.67 7.61
CA ALA A 138 -16.46 10.10 7.03
C ALA A 138 -16.44 10.34 5.51
N ARG A 139 -15.32 10.86 5.01
CA ARG A 139 -15.12 11.03 3.57
C ARG A 139 -14.78 9.67 2.96
N PRO A 140 -15.31 9.34 1.77
CA PRO A 140 -14.97 8.08 1.13
C PRO A 140 -13.50 8.04 0.75
N PHE A 141 -12.92 6.85 0.80
CA PHE A 141 -11.64 6.54 0.16
C PHE A 141 -11.91 6.06 -1.25
N HIS A 142 -11.16 6.57 -2.22
CA HIS A 142 -11.11 6.03 -3.57
C HIS A 142 -9.97 5.01 -3.63
N CYS A 143 -10.31 3.77 -3.94
CA CYS A 143 -9.37 2.67 -4.12
C CYS A 143 -9.24 2.32 -5.61
N ASP A 144 -8.01 2.26 -6.09
CA ASP A 144 -7.64 1.99 -7.47
C ASP A 144 -6.64 0.82 -7.51
N VAL A 145 -7.06 -0.32 -8.05
CA VAL A 145 -6.24 -1.54 -8.12
C VAL A 145 -5.30 -1.44 -9.32
N GLN A 146 -4.05 -1.07 -9.05
CA GLN A 146 -3.02 -0.81 -10.08
C GLN A 146 -2.30 -2.07 -10.56
N LEU A 147 -2.33 -3.15 -9.76
CA LEU A 147 -1.77 -4.46 -10.08
C LEU A 147 -2.43 -5.51 -9.19
N ASP A 148 -2.80 -6.67 -9.74
CA ASP A 148 -3.16 -7.84 -8.96
C ASP A 148 -2.63 -9.14 -9.56
N GLU A 149 -1.52 -9.65 -9.01
CA GLU A 149 -0.94 -10.96 -9.36
C GLU A 149 -1.47 -12.07 -8.45
N SER A 150 -2.23 -11.70 -7.42
CA SER A 150 -2.83 -12.63 -6.49
C SER A 150 -4.16 -13.20 -7.00
N ASN A 151 -4.76 -12.57 -8.02
CA ASN A 151 -6.07 -12.88 -8.59
C ASN A 151 -7.15 -12.94 -7.48
N ILE A 152 -7.18 -11.91 -6.64
CA ILE A 152 -8.20 -11.78 -5.59
C ILE A 152 -9.46 -11.25 -6.26
N ASP A 153 -10.59 -11.88 -6.02
CA ASP A 153 -11.86 -11.41 -6.56
C ASP A 153 -12.23 -10.03 -5.99
N GLU A 154 -13.05 -9.30 -6.76
CA GLU A 154 -13.44 -7.93 -6.44
C GLU A 154 -14.11 -7.81 -5.06
N GLU A 155 -15.01 -8.73 -4.71
CA GLU A 155 -15.73 -8.72 -3.43
C GLU A 155 -14.75 -8.89 -2.26
N SER A 156 -13.81 -9.83 -2.38
CA SER A 156 -12.76 -10.05 -1.39
C SER A 156 -11.80 -8.86 -1.26
N LEU A 157 -11.48 -8.16 -2.36
CA LEU A 157 -10.67 -6.94 -2.31
C LEU A 157 -11.40 -5.81 -1.59
N GLN A 158 -12.67 -5.57 -1.94
CA GLN A 158 -13.51 -4.56 -1.28
C GLN A 158 -13.63 -4.85 0.22
N LEU A 159 -13.94 -6.09 0.59
CA LEU A 159 -14.04 -6.52 1.99
C LEU A 159 -12.72 -6.35 2.74
N LEU A 160 -11.59 -6.74 2.13
CA LEU A 160 -10.27 -6.55 2.73
C LEU A 160 -10.01 -5.07 3.05
N CYS A 161 -10.31 -4.19 2.10
CA CYS A 161 -10.10 -2.76 2.28
C CYS A 161 -11.00 -2.18 3.39
N VAL A 162 -12.26 -2.63 3.52
CA VAL A 162 -13.17 -2.26 4.62
C VAL A 162 -12.63 -2.74 5.97
N LEU A 163 -12.23 -4.01 6.06
CA LEU A 163 -11.69 -4.58 7.31
C LEU A 163 -10.42 -3.88 7.80
N LEU A 164 -9.64 -3.32 6.88
CA LEU A 164 -8.41 -2.60 7.17
C LEU A 164 -8.63 -1.10 7.42
N SER A 165 -9.70 -0.50 6.92
CA SER A 165 -10.04 0.90 7.20
C SER A 165 -10.47 1.11 8.66
N ASP A 166 -11.15 0.14 9.26
CA ASP A 166 -11.62 0.22 10.66
C ASP A 166 -10.48 0.15 11.69
N GLN A 167 -9.27 -0.28 11.28
CA GLN A 167 -8.13 -0.42 12.19
C GLN A 167 -7.34 0.88 12.42
N ASN A 168 -7.84 2.04 12.00
CA ASN A 168 -7.34 3.40 12.29
C ASN A 168 -5.86 3.72 11.98
N ASN A 169 -5.05 2.78 11.49
CA ASN A 169 -3.59 2.96 11.34
C ASN A 169 -3.05 2.79 9.91
N LEU A 170 -3.82 2.25 8.96
CA LEU A 170 -3.34 2.08 7.58
C LEU A 170 -3.49 3.33 6.72
N PHE A 171 -4.40 4.22 7.09
CA PHE A 171 -4.74 5.44 6.37
C PHE A 171 -4.63 6.69 7.23
N ALA A 172 -4.03 6.62 8.42
CA ALA A 172 -3.79 7.81 9.26
C ALA A 172 -2.67 8.65 8.64
#